data_AF-A0AAW4GCI8-F1
#
_entry.id   AF-A0AAW4GCI8-F1
#
_cell.length_a   1.000
_cell.length_b   1.000
_cell.length_c   1.000
_cell.angle_alpha   90.00
_cell.angle_beta   90.00
_cell.angle_gamma   90.00
#
_symmetry.space_group_name_H-M   'P 1'
#
loop_
_entity.id
_entity.type
_entity.pdbx_description
1 polymer ?
#
loop_
_entity_poly.entity_id
_entity_poly.type
_entity_poly.pdbx_seq_one_letter_code
_entity_poly.pdbx_strand_id
1 'polypeptide(L)'
;MRRRSLALALSLLLPASAFAQAQPQTAPTSAPAPRSPATVTLAAAPADWRALDGQHVRIAAPLTLAGTDGLERFGQLTVAFDGRLWQPTEVAVPGSPAIEQVMADNQRRRLLLDDGSDARDPASVAYLPGNPVLRTGMQLRNVEGTVRVDAQGRPSLQVDGTLTLPELQRPAVPSVPGSLHIAAFNLENFFNGDGQGGGFPTLRGARTLDEHKAQVGKLVATVNALGADIAALMELENDGYGPQSAIAELVNALNAGLAADKQWAFVDAGEGPGSNPIRVGIIYRRSEFKPLGKPLTKLDGPFVEHSRAPLAQAFQGKGAPFMVVANHFKSKGCRDAGGADADRNDGQGCWNATRVESAKQLNSWVQAEATRLKVKDVVLMGDFNAYAMEDPIRTLHDLGWQDAFKVANVEQPYSYVYNGYTGRLDHALLSPTMAKRLRGAAEWHSNADEQDASGYQGRNVQGPWRSSDHDPLLLGFDR
;
A
#
# COMPACT_ATOMS: atom_id res chain seq x y z
N MET A 1 9.45 30.49 -33.31
CA MET A 1 9.54 31.45 -34.45
C MET A 1 10.48 30.90 -35.52
N ARG A 2 10.11 31.02 -36.80
CA ARG A 2 10.79 30.64 -38.07
C ARG A 2 10.05 29.50 -38.79
N ARG A 3 9.74 29.56 -40.09
CA ARG A 3 9.38 30.63 -41.04
C ARG A 3 8.67 29.86 -42.18
N ARG A 4 7.52 30.38 -42.62
CA ARG A 4 6.65 29.82 -43.67
C ARG A 4 7.29 29.93 -45.07
N SER A 5 6.85 29.08 -46.00
CA SER A 5 6.86 29.39 -47.44
C SER A 5 5.61 28.78 -48.09
N LEU A 6 4.69 29.67 -48.49
CA LEU A 6 3.55 29.40 -49.37
C LEU A 6 4.03 29.54 -50.82
N ALA A 7 3.54 28.70 -51.73
CA ALA A 7 3.46 29.02 -53.14
C ALA A 7 2.07 28.62 -53.65
N LEU A 8 1.35 29.62 -54.13
CA LEU A 8 0.01 29.58 -54.70
C LEU A 8 0.15 29.66 -56.22
N ALA A 9 -0.53 28.81 -56.99
CA ALA A 9 -0.73 29.04 -58.42
C ALA A 9 -2.20 28.77 -58.75
N LEU A 10 -2.88 29.85 -59.13
CA LEU A 10 -4.28 29.93 -59.54
C LEU A 10 -4.32 29.90 -61.07
N SER A 11 -5.19 29.10 -61.67
CA SER A 11 -5.63 29.31 -63.06
C SER A 11 -7.12 28.97 -63.22
N LEU A 12 -7.81 29.91 -63.86
CA LEU A 12 -9.22 30.05 -64.22
C LEU A 12 -9.19 30.16 -65.77
N LEU A 13 -10.06 29.61 -66.62
CA LEU A 13 -11.52 29.54 -66.67
C LEU A 13 -12.00 28.54 -67.78
N LEU A 14 -13.26 28.10 -67.61
CA LEU A 14 -14.22 27.40 -68.49
C LEU A 14 -14.59 28.20 -69.78
N PRO A 15 -15.58 27.82 -70.65
CA PRO A 15 -16.49 26.64 -70.69
C PRO A 15 -16.68 25.97 -72.08
N ALA A 16 -17.35 24.81 -72.11
CA ALA A 16 -18.28 24.46 -73.20
C ALA A 16 -19.29 23.40 -72.75
N SER A 17 -20.57 23.67 -73.01
CA SER A 17 -21.73 22.84 -72.66
C SER A 17 -22.06 21.84 -73.77
N ALA A 18 -22.45 20.61 -73.42
CA ALA A 18 -23.28 19.76 -74.27
C ALA A 18 -24.08 18.73 -73.44
N PHE A 19 -25.31 18.48 -73.89
CA PHE A 19 -26.39 17.76 -73.22
C PHE A 19 -26.20 16.24 -73.11
N ALA A 20 -26.90 15.67 -72.14
CA ALA A 20 -26.89 14.28 -71.71
C ALA A 20 -27.45 13.25 -72.71
N GLN A 21 -26.93 12.01 -72.63
CA GLN A 21 -27.68 10.78 -72.88
C GLN A 21 -27.42 9.81 -71.72
N ALA A 22 -28.49 9.29 -71.12
CA ALA A 22 -28.43 8.31 -70.04
C ALA A 22 -28.09 6.92 -70.61
N GLN A 23 -27.00 6.32 -70.13
CA GLN A 23 -26.73 4.89 -70.30
C GLN A 23 -27.29 4.11 -69.09
N PRO A 24 -27.91 2.94 -69.29
CA PRO A 24 -28.46 2.12 -68.22
C PRO A 24 -27.35 1.64 -67.27
N GLN A 25 -27.48 1.99 -65.98
CA GLN A 25 -26.61 1.49 -64.92
C GLN A 25 -26.77 -0.02 -64.80
N THR A 26 -25.65 -0.74 -64.94
CA THR A 26 -25.51 -2.11 -64.46
C THR A 26 -25.79 -2.13 -62.96
N ALA A 27 -26.70 -3.02 -62.53
CA ALA A 27 -27.02 -3.21 -61.12
C ALA A 27 -25.72 -3.44 -60.31
N PRO A 28 -25.52 -2.74 -59.18
CA PRO A 28 -24.39 -3.02 -58.31
C PRO A 28 -24.55 -4.43 -57.77
N THR A 29 -23.58 -5.30 -58.09
CA THR A 29 -23.30 -6.50 -57.31
C THR A 29 -23.24 -6.11 -55.85
N SER A 30 -24.11 -6.69 -55.03
CA SER A 30 -24.13 -6.50 -53.58
C SER A 30 -22.73 -6.76 -53.04
N ALA A 31 -22.06 -5.71 -52.54
CA ALA A 31 -20.90 -5.89 -51.71
C ALA A 31 -21.32 -6.77 -50.51
N PRO A 32 -20.54 -7.79 -50.13
CA PRO A 32 -20.84 -8.53 -48.92
C PRO A 32 -20.89 -7.53 -47.77
N ALA A 33 -21.96 -7.56 -46.97
CA ALA A 33 -22.03 -6.78 -45.74
C ALA A 33 -20.72 -7.01 -44.95
N PRO A 34 -20.11 -5.96 -44.37
CA PRO A 34 -18.94 -6.15 -43.53
C PRO A 34 -19.34 -7.15 -42.44
N ARG A 35 -18.74 -8.35 -42.48
CA ARG A 35 -18.85 -9.29 -41.37
C ARG A 35 -18.34 -8.54 -40.16
N SER A 36 -19.21 -8.25 -39.19
CA SER A 36 -18.75 -7.84 -37.87
C SER A 36 -17.68 -8.85 -37.45
N PRO A 37 -16.43 -8.43 -37.19
CA PRO A 37 -15.40 -9.36 -36.75
C PRO A 37 -15.97 -10.11 -35.55
N ALA A 38 -15.93 -11.44 -35.61
CA ALA A 38 -16.46 -12.26 -34.52
C ALA A 38 -15.73 -11.86 -33.23
N THR A 39 -16.48 -11.42 -32.21
CA THR A 39 -15.93 -11.03 -30.92
C THR A 39 -15.12 -12.19 -30.34
N VAL A 40 -13.83 -11.97 -30.09
CA VAL A 40 -12.97 -12.98 -29.46
C VAL A 40 -13.32 -13.03 -27.98
N THR A 41 -13.71 -14.20 -27.48
CA THR A 41 -14.03 -14.39 -26.07
C THR A 41 -12.83 -15.00 -25.33
N LEU A 42 -12.34 -14.31 -24.30
CA LEU A 42 -11.21 -14.73 -23.48
C LEU A 42 -11.71 -15.31 -22.15
N ALA A 43 -11.47 -16.61 -21.95
CA ALA A 43 -11.77 -17.32 -20.69
C ALA A 43 -10.57 -17.42 -19.74
N ALA A 44 -9.39 -16.98 -20.18
CA ALA A 44 -8.15 -16.89 -19.42
C ALA A 44 -7.24 -15.83 -20.06
N ALA A 45 -6.13 -15.48 -19.40
CA ALA A 45 -5.11 -14.63 -20.00
C ALA A 45 -4.60 -15.26 -21.32
N PRO A 46 -4.59 -14.52 -22.44
CA PRO A 46 -4.09 -15.04 -23.71
C PRO A 46 -2.58 -15.26 -23.64
N ALA A 47 -2.09 -16.23 -24.42
CA ALA A 47 -0.66 -16.52 -24.49
C ALA A 47 0.14 -15.37 -25.16
N ASP A 48 -0.49 -14.63 -26.07
CA ASP A 48 0.11 -13.46 -26.72
C ASP A 48 -0.95 -12.39 -26.99
N TRP A 49 -0.83 -11.25 -26.29
CA TRP A 49 -1.71 -10.10 -26.48
C TRP A 49 -1.49 -9.40 -27.83
N ARG A 50 -0.30 -9.49 -28.45
CA ARG A 50 -0.03 -8.84 -29.74
C ARG A 50 -0.88 -9.40 -30.87
N ALA A 51 -1.21 -10.69 -30.81
CA ALA A 51 -2.13 -11.32 -31.76
C ALA A 51 -3.55 -10.75 -31.70
N LEU A 52 -3.90 -10.08 -30.59
CA LEU A 52 -5.21 -9.48 -30.36
C LEU A 52 -5.18 -7.95 -30.50
N ASP A 53 -4.02 -7.33 -30.78
CA ASP A 53 -3.91 -5.87 -30.89
C ASP A 53 -4.87 -5.32 -31.96
N GLY A 54 -5.63 -4.29 -31.60
CA GLY A 54 -6.68 -3.73 -32.45
C GLY A 54 -8.01 -4.51 -32.47
N GLN A 55 -8.06 -5.71 -31.91
CA GLN A 55 -9.27 -6.53 -31.91
C GLN A 55 -10.21 -6.18 -30.76
N HIS A 56 -11.50 -6.32 -31.02
CA HIS A 56 -12.54 -6.28 -29.99
C HIS A 56 -12.63 -7.63 -29.28
N VAL A 57 -12.55 -7.61 -27.95
CA VAL A 57 -12.59 -8.82 -27.13
C VAL A 57 -13.64 -8.71 -26.03
N ARG A 58 -14.21 -9.86 -25.67
CA ARG A 58 -15.00 -10.06 -24.46
C ARG A 58 -14.22 -10.92 -23.47
N ILE A 59 -13.93 -10.38 -22.29
CA ILE A 59 -13.31 -11.14 -21.21
C ILE A 59 -14.41 -11.81 -20.38
N ALA A 60 -14.56 -13.12 -20.59
CA ALA A 60 -15.52 -13.95 -19.87
C ALA A 60 -14.99 -14.38 -18.48
N ALA A 61 -13.66 -14.45 -18.32
CA ALA A 61 -13.04 -14.67 -17.02
C ALA A 61 -13.33 -13.50 -16.08
N PRO A 62 -13.48 -13.74 -14.75
CA PRO A 62 -13.47 -12.64 -13.81
C PRO A 62 -12.06 -12.01 -13.74
N LEU A 63 -12.00 -10.68 -13.72
CA LEU A 63 -10.77 -9.93 -13.54
C LEU A 63 -10.72 -9.39 -12.11
N THR A 64 -9.61 -9.63 -11.41
CA THR A 64 -9.36 -9.06 -10.08
C THR A 64 -8.83 -7.64 -10.24
N LEU A 65 -9.47 -6.66 -9.62
CA LEU A 65 -8.92 -5.31 -9.50
C LEU A 65 -7.65 -5.37 -8.66
N ALA A 66 -6.51 -5.06 -9.27
CA ALA A 66 -5.21 -5.17 -8.63
C ALA A 66 -4.69 -3.81 -8.14
N GLY A 67 -4.98 -2.71 -8.84
CA GLY A 67 -4.52 -1.36 -8.45
C GLY A 67 -5.35 -0.23 -9.06
N THR A 68 -5.40 0.90 -8.33
CA THR A 68 -6.15 2.11 -8.68
C THR A 68 -5.26 3.35 -8.87
N ASP A 69 -3.94 3.20 -8.78
CA ASP A 69 -2.93 4.26 -8.81
C ASP A 69 -2.95 5.10 -10.10
N GLY A 70 -3.32 4.48 -11.22
CA GLY A 70 -3.47 5.16 -12.51
C GLY A 70 -4.80 5.91 -12.68
N LEU A 71 -5.76 5.73 -11.77
CA LEU A 71 -7.14 6.13 -12.03
C LEU A 71 -7.32 7.64 -12.09
N GLU A 72 -6.92 8.34 -11.04
CA GLU A 72 -7.09 9.80 -10.95
C GLU A 72 -6.27 10.52 -12.01
N ARG A 73 -5.13 9.94 -12.39
CA ARG A 73 -4.17 10.61 -13.26
C ARG A 73 -4.39 10.35 -14.74
N PHE A 74 -4.77 9.13 -15.09
CA PHE A 74 -4.79 8.62 -16.46
C PHE A 74 -6.10 7.89 -16.80
N GLY A 75 -7.08 7.83 -15.89
CA GLY A 75 -8.31 7.08 -16.14
C GLY A 75 -8.11 5.56 -16.21
N GLN A 76 -7.05 5.05 -15.56
CA GLN A 76 -6.61 3.66 -15.73
C GLN A 76 -6.77 2.81 -14.45
N LEU A 77 -7.23 1.56 -14.61
CA LEU A 77 -7.22 0.55 -13.55
C LEU A 77 -6.30 -0.61 -13.92
N THR A 78 -5.47 -1.05 -12.98
CA THR A 78 -4.73 -2.31 -13.16
C THR A 78 -5.61 -3.47 -12.71
N VAL A 79 -5.80 -4.45 -13.57
CA VAL A 79 -6.53 -5.68 -13.28
C VAL A 79 -5.69 -6.92 -13.61
N ALA A 80 -6.09 -8.07 -13.10
CA ALA A 80 -5.38 -9.32 -13.34
C ALA A 80 -6.33 -10.51 -13.53
N PHE A 81 -5.91 -11.45 -14.36
CA PHE A 81 -6.47 -12.79 -14.39
C PHE A 81 -5.99 -13.59 -13.17
N ASP A 82 -6.76 -14.60 -12.78
CA ASP A 82 -6.39 -15.59 -11.77
C ASP A 82 -5.96 -15.00 -10.40
N GLY A 83 -6.65 -13.97 -9.93
CA GLY A 83 -6.47 -13.40 -8.60
C GLY A 83 -5.47 -12.25 -8.54
N ARG A 84 -4.92 -12.01 -7.34
CA ARG A 84 -3.96 -10.93 -7.09
C ARG A 84 -2.63 -11.16 -7.79
N LEU A 85 -1.95 -10.06 -8.09
CA LEU A 85 -0.55 -10.06 -8.48
C LEU A 85 0.29 -9.90 -7.21
N TRP A 86 1.23 -10.81 -6.99
CA TRP A 86 2.10 -10.76 -5.82
C TRP A 86 3.36 -9.98 -6.13
N GLN A 87 3.80 -9.14 -5.19
CA GLN A 87 5.11 -8.53 -5.30
C GLN A 87 6.18 -9.64 -5.40
N PRO A 88 7.06 -9.65 -6.42
CA PRO A 88 7.97 -10.78 -6.62
C PRO A 88 8.87 -11.07 -5.42
N THR A 89 9.37 -10.04 -4.73
CA THR A 89 10.19 -10.17 -3.53
C THR A 89 9.42 -10.48 -2.24
N GLU A 90 8.09 -10.56 -2.29
CA GLU A 90 7.27 -11.11 -1.19
C GLU A 90 7.28 -12.64 -1.21
N VAL A 91 7.30 -13.25 -2.41
CA VAL A 91 7.10 -14.69 -2.58
C VAL A 91 8.32 -15.43 -3.12
N ALA A 92 9.34 -14.72 -3.61
CA ALA A 92 10.56 -15.31 -4.13
C ALA A 92 11.81 -14.53 -3.71
N VAL A 93 12.91 -15.26 -3.51
CA VAL A 93 14.21 -14.67 -3.16
C VAL A 93 14.74 -13.79 -4.31
N PRO A 94 15.20 -12.55 -4.04
CA PRO A 94 15.92 -11.72 -4.99
C PRO A 94 17.05 -12.48 -5.70
N GLY A 95 17.12 -12.37 -7.03
CA GLY A 95 18.13 -13.04 -7.86
C GLY A 95 17.98 -14.56 -8.01
N SER A 96 16.92 -15.17 -7.49
CA SER A 96 16.64 -16.61 -7.69
C SER A 96 15.85 -16.87 -8.98
N PRO A 97 15.95 -18.06 -9.61
CA PRO A 97 15.09 -18.39 -10.77
C PRO A 97 13.58 -18.32 -10.48
N ALA A 98 13.18 -18.49 -9.21
CA ALA A 98 11.78 -18.38 -8.81
C ALA A 98 11.23 -16.95 -8.99
N ILE A 99 12.06 -15.91 -8.81
CA ILE A 99 11.59 -14.52 -8.97
C ILE A 99 11.26 -14.22 -10.43
N GLU A 100 12.04 -14.77 -11.37
CA GLU A 100 11.81 -14.63 -12.80
C GLU A 100 10.48 -15.28 -13.21
N GLN A 101 10.17 -16.43 -12.61
CA GLN A 101 8.89 -17.11 -12.82
C GLN A 101 7.71 -16.27 -12.33
N VAL A 102 7.82 -15.68 -11.14
CA VAL A 102 6.77 -14.81 -10.57
C VAL A 102 6.59 -13.54 -11.41
N MET A 103 7.68 -12.92 -11.85
CA MET A 103 7.62 -11.73 -12.71
C MET A 103 6.96 -12.04 -14.06
N ALA A 104 7.36 -13.12 -14.71
CA ALA A 104 6.76 -13.55 -15.98
C ALA A 104 5.28 -13.91 -15.81
N ASP A 105 4.93 -14.56 -14.70
CA ASP A 105 3.55 -14.89 -14.36
C ASP A 105 2.68 -13.65 -14.15
N ASN A 106 3.17 -12.69 -13.37
CA ASN A 106 2.50 -11.42 -13.16
C ASN A 106 2.31 -10.66 -14.48
N GLN A 107 3.34 -10.58 -15.32
CA GLN A 107 3.26 -9.90 -16.61
C GLN A 107 2.22 -10.55 -17.54
N ARG A 108 2.14 -11.88 -17.53
CA ARG A 108 1.15 -12.63 -18.32
C ARG A 108 -0.29 -12.37 -17.87
N ARG A 109 -0.51 -12.28 -16.55
CA ARG A 109 -1.84 -12.10 -15.95
C ARG A 109 -2.32 -10.65 -15.89
N ARG A 110 -1.42 -9.67 -15.94
CA ARG A 110 -1.74 -8.24 -15.82
C ARG A 110 -2.39 -7.68 -17.08
N LEU A 111 -3.40 -6.84 -16.89
CA LEU A 111 -4.05 -6.04 -17.93
C LEU A 111 -4.37 -4.64 -17.38
N LEU A 112 -4.25 -3.61 -18.21
CA LEU A 112 -4.70 -2.25 -17.88
C LEU A 112 -6.08 -2.01 -18.49
N LEU A 113 -7.05 -1.57 -17.69
CA LEU A 113 -8.30 -1.01 -18.20
C LEU A 113 -8.11 0.49 -18.42
N ASP A 114 -8.51 0.98 -19.58
CA ASP A 114 -8.23 2.33 -20.06
C ASP A 114 -9.51 2.99 -20.58
N ASP A 115 -9.64 4.31 -20.38
CA ASP A 115 -10.84 5.07 -20.78
C ASP A 115 -10.78 5.58 -22.22
N GLY A 116 -9.68 5.33 -22.93
CA GLY A 116 -9.43 5.74 -24.30
C GLY A 116 -9.10 7.21 -24.46
N SER A 117 -8.85 7.94 -23.37
CA SER A 117 -8.55 9.36 -23.35
C SER A 117 -7.07 9.63 -23.10
N ASP A 118 -6.47 10.50 -23.90
CA ASP A 118 -5.11 11.02 -23.64
C ASP A 118 -5.12 12.15 -22.57
N ALA A 119 -6.28 12.48 -22.01
CA ALA A 119 -6.41 13.54 -21.02
C ALA A 119 -5.77 13.13 -19.69
N ARG A 120 -5.01 14.06 -19.13
CA ARG A 120 -4.45 13.91 -17.79
C ARG A 120 -5.42 14.49 -16.76
N ASP A 121 -5.47 13.84 -15.59
CA ASP A 121 -6.30 14.24 -14.46
C ASP A 121 -7.81 14.33 -14.86
N PRO A 122 -8.40 13.27 -15.48
CA PRO A 122 -9.76 13.33 -16.02
C PRO A 122 -10.81 13.57 -14.92
N ALA A 123 -11.79 14.44 -15.21
CA ALA A 123 -12.87 14.74 -14.27
C ALA A 123 -13.83 13.56 -14.05
N SER A 124 -13.89 12.62 -15.00
CA SER A 124 -14.69 11.40 -14.94
C SER A 124 -14.05 10.32 -15.82
N VAL A 125 -14.20 9.06 -15.42
CA VAL A 125 -13.67 7.90 -16.16
C VAL A 125 -14.85 7.16 -16.79
N ALA A 126 -14.92 7.14 -18.12
CA ALA A 126 -16.13 6.77 -18.88
C ALA A 126 -16.66 5.35 -18.56
N TYR A 127 -15.75 4.41 -18.29
CA TYR A 127 -16.11 3.04 -17.98
C TYR A 127 -16.50 2.79 -16.52
N LEU A 128 -16.46 3.82 -15.66
CA LEU A 128 -16.89 3.71 -14.27
C LEU A 128 -18.23 4.43 -14.02
N PRO A 129 -19.14 3.84 -13.23
CA PRO A 129 -20.41 4.47 -12.91
C PRO A 129 -20.20 5.62 -11.91
N GLY A 130 -20.23 6.86 -12.40
CA GLY A 130 -20.11 8.06 -11.57
C GLY A 130 -18.73 8.15 -10.91
N ASN A 131 -18.70 8.15 -9.58
CA ASN A 131 -17.44 8.22 -8.81
C ASN A 131 -17.43 7.15 -7.70
N PRO A 132 -17.28 5.86 -8.07
CA PRO A 132 -17.43 4.75 -7.14
C PRO A 132 -16.35 4.74 -6.04
N VAL A 133 -16.57 3.94 -5.00
CA VAL A 133 -15.51 3.53 -4.06
C VAL A 133 -15.00 2.18 -4.56
N LEU A 134 -13.75 2.14 -5.00
CA LEU A 134 -13.09 0.93 -5.45
C LEU A 134 -12.20 0.35 -4.34
N ARG A 135 -12.10 -0.99 -4.37
CA ARG A 135 -11.23 -1.76 -3.48
C ARG A 135 -10.53 -2.84 -4.29
N THR A 136 -9.21 -2.96 -4.18
CA THR A 136 -8.48 -4.06 -4.81
C THR A 136 -8.98 -5.41 -4.26
N GLY A 137 -8.96 -6.45 -5.09
CA GLY A 137 -9.66 -7.70 -4.84
C GLY A 137 -11.11 -7.76 -5.37
N MET A 138 -11.71 -6.63 -5.80
CA MET A 138 -13.00 -6.65 -6.50
C MET A 138 -12.94 -7.50 -7.77
N GLN A 139 -13.96 -8.33 -8.00
CA GLN A 139 -14.07 -9.16 -9.20
C GLN A 139 -14.94 -8.46 -10.26
N LEU A 140 -14.30 -7.92 -11.30
CA LEU A 140 -14.95 -7.34 -12.46
C LEU A 140 -15.35 -8.45 -13.45
N ARG A 141 -16.53 -8.36 -14.05
CA ARG A 141 -17.09 -9.38 -14.95
C ARG A 141 -17.66 -8.74 -16.20
N ASN A 142 -17.71 -9.52 -17.28
CA ASN A 142 -18.21 -9.07 -18.59
C ASN A 142 -17.51 -7.79 -19.07
N VAL A 143 -16.18 -7.75 -18.91
CA VAL A 143 -15.37 -6.63 -19.40
C VAL A 143 -15.17 -6.82 -20.90
N GLU A 144 -15.59 -5.85 -21.69
CA GLU A 144 -15.46 -5.83 -23.14
C GLU A 144 -14.71 -4.57 -23.58
N GLY A 145 -14.01 -4.65 -24.70
CA GLY A 145 -13.27 -3.50 -25.20
C GLY A 145 -12.33 -3.84 -26.33
N THR A 146 -11.59 -2.83 -26.78
CA THR A 146 -10.59 -2.99 -27.83
C THR A 146 -9.20 -3.10 -27.24
N VAL A 147 -8.46 -4.15 -27.61
CA VAL A 147 -7.09 -4.38 -27.14
C VAL A 147 -6.14 -3.37 -27.77
N ARG A 148 -5.20 -2.89 -26.96
CA ARG A 148 -4.02 -2.13 -27.37
C ARG A 148 -2.78 -2.78 -26.77
N VAL A 149 -1.71 -2.86 -27.53
CA VAL A 149 -0.42 -3.32 -27.02
C VAL A 149 0.65 -2.28 -27.32
N ASP A 150 1.37 -1.85 -26.28
CA ASP A 150 2.44 -0.86 -26.46
C ASP A 150 3.72 -1.49 -27.04
N ALA A 151 4.72 -0.64 -27.34
CA ALA A 151 5.99 -1.08 -27.90
C ALA A 151 6.76 -2.05 -26.98
N GLN A 152 6.49 -2.03 -25.67
CA GLN A 152 7.08 -2.93 -24.68
C GLN A 152 6.28 -4.24 -24.55
N GLY A 153 5.18 -4.40 -25.28
CA GLY A 153 4.32 -5.58 -25.22
C GLY A 153 3.35 -5.59 -24.03
N ARG A 154 3.12 -4.44 -23.38
CA ARG A 154 2.18 -4.35 -22.26
C ARG A 154 0.76 -4.15 -22.80
N PRO A 155 -0.21 -5.00 -22.40
CA PRO A 155 -1.57 -4.90 -22.88
C PRO A 155 -2.40 -3.89 -22.09
N SER A 156 -3.23 -3.14 -22.80
CA SER A 156 -4.38 -2.42 -22.25
C SER A 156 -5.66 -2.78 -23.03
N LEU A 157 -6.79 -2.54 -22.37
CA LEU A 157 -8.12 -2.69 -22.94
C LEU A 157 -8.82 -1.35 -22.82
N GLN A 158 -9.07 -0.71 -23.97
CA GLN A 158 -9.96 0.44 -24.03
C GLN A 158 -11.39 -0.08 -23.80
N VAL A 159 -11.93 0.17 -22.61
CA VAL A 159 -13.17 -0.46 -22.13
C VAL A 159 -14.40 0.14 -22.82
N ASP A 160 -15.30 -0.72 -23.26
CA ASP A 160 -16.58 -0.30 -23.83
C ASP A 160 -17.62 -0.04 -22.75
N GLY A 161 -18.42 1.02 -22.94
CA GLY A 161 -19.55 1.33 -22.08
C GLY A 161 -19.15 1.52 -20.62
N THR A 162 -20.12 1.34 -19.72
CA THR A 162 -19.90 1.47 -18.27
C THR A 162 -19.92 0.10 -17.60
N LEU A 163 -18.92 -0.18 -16.78
CA LEU A 163 -18.82 -1.43 -16.02
C LEU A 163 -19.93 -1.53 -14.98
N THR A 164 -20.44 -2.75 -14.80
CA THR A 164 -21.22 -3.10 -13.61
C THR A 164 -20.25 -3.53 -12.51
N LEU A 165 -20.14 -2.71 -11.47
CA LEU A 165 -19.28 -3.01 -10.33
C LEU A 165 -19.98 -3.99 -9.37
N PRO A 166 -19.25 -4.93 -8.76
CA PRO A 166 -19.80 -5.76 -7.69
C PRO A 166 -20.12 -4.90 -6.46
N GLU A 167 -20.90 -5.46 -5.54
CA GLU A 167 -21.10 -4.84 -4.23
C GLU A 167 -19.76 -4.66 -3.50
N LEU A 168 -19.57 -3.50 -2.87
CA LEU A 168 -18.39 -3.21 -2.08
C LEU A 168 -18.35 -4.11 -0.84
N GLN A 169 -17.40 -5.04 -0.80
CA GLN A 169 -17.17 -5.92 0.35
C GLN A 169 -15.96 -5.43 1.15
N ARG A 170 -16.14 -5.33 2.47
CA ARG A 170 -15.12 -4.94 3.44
C ARG A 170 -15.00 -5.99 4.54
N PRO A 171 -13.79 -6.38 4.94
CA PRO A 171 -13.60 -7.41 5.94
C PRO A 171 -14.05 -6.93 7.32
N ALA A 172 -14.55 -7.85 8.13
CA ALA A 172 -14.72 -7.61 9.55
C ALA A 172 -13.35 -7.38 10.22
N VAL A 173 -13.37 -6.75 11.39
CA VAL A 173 -12.19 -6.64 12.25
C VAL A 173 -11.73 -8.06 12.64
N PRO A 174 -10.43 -8.40 12.51
CA PRO A 174 -9.95 -9.72 12.87
C PRO A 174 -10.05 -9.97 14.38
N SER A 175 -10.33 -11.21 14.75
CA SER A 175 -10.22 -11.70 16.12
C SER A 175 -9.08 -12.70 16.20
N VAL A 176 -8.12 -12.44 17.09
CA VAL A 176 -6.99 -13.36 17.34
C VAL A 176 -7.06 -13.89 18.78
N PRO A 177 -6.83 -15.21 18.99
CA PRO A 177 -6.84 -15.80 20.32
C PRO A 177 -5.66 -15.29 21.16
N GLY A 178 -5.78 -15.40 22.49
CA GLY A 178 -4.78 -14.89 23.43
C GLY A 178 -5.39 -13.91 24.43
N SER A 179 -4.62 -13.57 25.46
CA SER A 179 -5.02 -12.64 26.53
C SER A 179 -4.19 -11.36 26.56
N LEU A 180 -3.16 -11.28 25.73
CA LEU A 180 -2.37 -10.08 25.46
C LEU A 180 -2.46 -9.80 23.96
N HIS A 181 -2.93 -8.61 23.59
CA HIS A 181 -3.06 -8.19 22.20
C HIS A 181 -2.10 -7.05 21.86
N ILE A 182 -1.17 -7.29 20.93
CA ILE A 182 -0.19 -6.28 20.51
C ILE A 182 -0.39 -5.97 19.02
N ALA A 183 -0.55 -4.70 18.68
CA ALA A 183 -0.74 -4.23 17.32
C ALA A 183 0.46 -3.41 16.80
N ALA A 184 0.61 -3.32 15.49
CA ALA A 184 1.43 -2.29 14.84
C ALA A 184 0.59 -1.59 13.78
N PHE A 185 0.79 -0.28 13.64
CA PHE A 185 0.06 0.51 12.67
C PHE A 185 0.87 1.73 12.18
N ASN A 186 1.06 1.81 10.87
CA ASN A 186 1.59 3.01 10.21
C ASN A 186 0.44 4.01 10.02
N LEU A 187 0.61 5.24 10.49
CA LEU A 187 -0.45 6.26 10.55
C LEU A 187 -0.54 7.17 9.31
N GLU A 188 0.28 6.93 8.28
CA GLU A 188 0.35 7.71 7.04
C GLU A 188 0.51 9.22 7.27
N ASN A 189 1.69 9.60 7.75
CA ASN A 189 2.09 10.97 8.09
C ASN A 189 1.08 11.68 9.00
N PHE A 190 0.88 11.19 10.22
CA PHE A 190 0.04 11.85 11.22
C PHE A 190 0.76 13.07 11.84
N PHE A 191 0.53 14.23 11.23
CA PHE A 191 1.06 15.53 11.63
C PHE A 191 -0.09 16.44 12.03
N ASN A 192 0.04 17.12 13.16
CA ASN A 192 -1.07 17.85 13.78
C ASN A 192 -0.93 19.38 13.78
N GLY A 193 0.07 19.91 13.09
CA GLY A 193 0.27 21.35 12.95
C GLY A 193 0.86 21.96 14.21
N ASP A 194 0.15 22.89 14.84
CA ASP A 194 0.57 23.52 16.10
C ASP A 194 -0.07 22.90 17.35
N GLY A 195 -0.81 21.79 17.19
CA GLY A 195 -1.56 21.12 18.26
C GLY A 195 -2.72 21.94 18.84
N GLN A 196 -3.06 23.08 18.24
CA GLN A 196 -4.09 24.02 18.67
C GLN A 196 -5.11 24.33 17.56
N GLY A 197 -5.06 23.58 16.47
CA GLY A 197 -5.94 23.72 15.31
C GLY A 197 -5.41 24.65 14.22
N GLY A 198 -4.19 25.17 14.35
CA GLY A 198 -3.45 25.90 13.32
C GLY A 198 -2.28 25.07 12.75
N GLY A 199 -1.36 25.73 12.05
CA GLY A 199 -0.15 25.08 11.51
C GLY A 199 -0.31 24.29 10.20
N PHE A 200 -1.44 24.46 9.49
CA PHE A 200 -1.70 23.81 8.21
C PHE A 200 -1.37 24.72 7.00
N PRO A 201 -0.90 24.18 5.86
CA PRO A 201 -0.53 22.77 5.66
C PRO A 201 0.73 22.41 6.46
N THR A 202 0.72 21.21 7.02
CA THR A 202 1.88 20.63 7.70
C THR A 202 2.97 20.25 6.68
N LEU A 203 4.13 19.82 7.18
CA LEU A 203 5.20 19.31 6.32
C LEU A 203 4.77 18.07 5.52
N ARG A 204 3.94 17.21 6.11
CA ARG A 204 3.43 15.94 5.56
C ARG A 204 2.05 15.64 6.14
N GLY A 205 1.25 14.82 5.45
CA GLY A 205 -0.08 14.44 5.94
C GLY A 205 -1.16 15.46 5.57
N ALA A 206 -2.11 15.69 6.50
CA ALA A 206 -3.23 16.60 6.30
C ALA A 206 -2.80 18.03 5.93
N ARG A 207 -3.45 18.61 4.92
CA ARG A 207 -3.15 19.97 4.42
C ARG A 207 -4.06 21.02 5.01
N THR A 208 -5.16 20.61 5.64
CA THR A 208 -6.13 21.49 6.31
C THR A 208 -6.57 20.90 7.64
N LEU A 209 -7.13 21.73 8.51
CA LEU A 209 -7.68 21.28 9.79
C LEU A 209 -8.82 20.26 9.63
N ASP A 210 -9.64 20.39 8.58
CA ASP A 210 -10.76 19.48 8.35
C ASP A 210 -10.28 18.10 7.87
N GLU A 211 -9.25 18.07 7.02
CA GLU A 211 -8.54 16.84 6.65
C GLU A 211 -7.92 16.17 7.88
N HIS A 212 -7.29 16.95 8.76
CA HIS A 212 -6.70 16.44 10.01
C HIS A 212 -7.74 15.83 10.95
N LYS A 213 -8.86 16.52 11.17
CA LYS A 213 -9.98 15.97 11.97
C LYS A 213 -10.53 14.67 11.37
N ALA A 214 -10.61 14.58 10.05
CA ALA A 214 -11.00 13.35 9.37
C ALA A 214 -9.98 12.24 9.57
N GLN A 215 -8.68 12.54 9.47
CA GLN A 215 -7.59 11.58 9.77
C GLN A 215 -7.67 11.09 11.23
N VAL A 216 -7.81 11.99 12.21
CA VAL A 216 -7.97 11.63 13.64
C VAL A 216 -9.17 10.69 13.82
N GLY A 217 -10.34 11.03 13.27
CA GLY A 217 -11.54 10.20 13.39
C GLY A 217 -11.36 8.79 12.82
N LYS A 218 -10.67 8.69 11.67
CA LYS A 218 -10.33 7.41 11.03
C LYS A 218 -9.35 6.59 11.87
N LEU A 219 -8.25 7.18 12.31
CA LEU A 219 -7.24 6.51 13.15
C LEU A 219 -7.84 6.03 14.48
N VAL A 220 -8.68 6.84 15.12
CA VAL A 220 -9.39 6.44 16.35
C VAL A 220 -10.35 5.28 16.09
N ALA A 221 -11.11 5.31 14.98
CA ALA A 221 -11.99 4.20 14.61
C ALA A 221 -11.19 2.90 14.38
N THR A 222 -10.03 2.99 13.73
CA THR A 222 -9.16 1.85 13.46
C THR A 222 -8.58 1.26 14.75
N VAL A 223 -7.92 2.09 15.57
CA VAL A 223 -7.23 1.64 16.80
C VAL A 223 -8.23 1.11 17.84
N ASN A 224 -9.40 1.73 18.00
CA ASN A 224 -10.41 1.24 18.94
C ASN A 224 -11.01 -0.10 18.52
N ALA A 225 -11.17 -0.33 17.21
CA ALA A 225 -11.74 -1.56 16.68
C ALA A 225 -10.82 -2.78 16.93
N LEU A 226 -9.50 -2.61 16.80
CA LEU A 226 -8.51 -3.70 16.95
C LEU A 226 -8.52 -4.36 18.33
N GLY A 227 -9.04 -3.70 19.37
CA GLY A 227 -9.09 -4.27 20.72
C GLY A 227 -7.71 -4.54 21.33
N ALA A 228 -6.68 -3.82 20.88
CA ALA A 228 -5.30 -4.02 21.35
C ALA A 228 -5.08 -3.51 22.78
N ASP A 229 -4.11 -4.15 23.45
CA ASP A 229 -3.57 -3.72 24.74
C ASP A 229 -2.38 -2.77 24.58
N ILE A 230 -1.58 -2.98 23.54
CA ILE A 230 -0.38 -2.21 23.20
C ILE A 230 -0.35 -2.03 21.68
N ALA A 231 0.02 -0.84 21.20
CA ALA A 231 0.24 -0.59 19.78
C ALA A 231 1.57 0.12 19.52
N ALA A 232 2.36 -0.42 18.60
CA ALA A 232 3.49 0.26 17.98
C ALA A 232 2.98 1.11 16.82
N LEU A 233 3.45 2.35 16.73
CA LEU A 233 2.98 3.34 15.76
C LEU A 233 4.15 3.79 14.89
N MET A 234 3.92 3.91 13.59
CA MET A 234 4.86 4.51 12.63
C MET A 234 4.21 5.75 11.99
N GLU A 235 5.04 6.57 11.32
CA GLU A 235 4.55 7.75 10.59
C GLU A 235 3.87 8.80 11.49
N LEU A 236 4.38 8.95 12.71
CA LEU A 236 3.96 9.95 13.69
C LEU A 236 4.86 11.18 13.60
N GLU A 237 4.31 12.39 13.72
CA GLU A 237 5.12 13.61 13.78
C GLU A 237 6.09 13.61 14.98
N ASN A 238 7.30 14.12 14.75
CA ASN A 238 8.34 14.26 15.75
C ASN A 238 8.35 15.69 16.32
N ASP A 239 7.34 16.00 17.12
CA ASP A 239 7.08 17.29 17.76
C ASP A 239 7.16 17.20 19.31
N GLY A 240 7.83 16.16 19.81
CA GLY A 240 8.00 15.89 21.23
C GLY A 240 6.82 15.14 21.87
N TYR A 241 6.64 15.35 23.18
CA TYR A 241 5.67 14.62 24.02
C TYR A 241 4.82 15.55 24.88
N GLY A 242 4.88 16.86 24.62
CA GLY A 242 4.06 17.85 25.31
C GLY A 242 2.57 17.71 25.01
N PRO A 243 1.69 18.44 25.72
CA PRO A 243 0.24 18.35 25.53
C PRO A 243 -0.28 18.66 24.12
N GLN A 244 0.52 19.38 23.32
CA GLN A 244 0.23 19.75 21.93
C GLN A 244 0.80 18.77 20.92
N SER A 245 1.57 17.76 21.35
CA SER A 245 2.20 16.81 20.44
C SER A 245 1.18 15.91 19.74
N ALA A 246 1.50 15.46 18.53
CA ALA A 246 0.67 14.53 17.76
C ALA A 246 0.32 13.26 18.57
N ILE A 247 1.29 12.70 19.33
CA ILE A 247 1.00 11.51 20.16
C ILE A 247 0.04 11.81 21.31
N ALA A 248 0.14 12.99 21.92
CA ALA A 248 -0.76 13.40 22.98
C ALA A 248 -2.17 13.62 22.43
N GLU A 249 -2.30 14.25 21.26
CA GLU A 249 -3.59 14.41 20.58
C GLU A 249 -4.24 13.05 20.26
N LEU A 250 -3.50 12.13 19.65
CA LEU A 250 -4.02 10.79 19.33
C LEU A 250 -4.50 10.06 20.59
N VAL A 251 -3.69 10.04 21.66
CA VAL A 251 -4.05 9.37 22.91
C VAL A 251 -5.23 10.06 23.60
N ASN A 252 -5.31 11.39 23.57
CA ASN A 252 -6.47 12.12 24.09
C ASN A 252 -7.75 11.77 23.31
N ALA A 253 -7.66 11.68 21.98
CA ALA A 253 -8.78 11.31 21.13
C ALA A 253 -9.22 9.85 21.37
N LEU A 254 -8.28 8.92 21.54
CA LEU A 254 -8.57 7.52 21.89
C LEU A 254 -9.21 7.38 23.27
N ASN A 255 -8.81 8.23 24.22
CA ASN A 255 -9.32 8.22 25.59
C ASN A 255 -10.66 8.94 25.75
N ALA A 256 -11.12 9.66 24.72
CA ALA A 256 -12.38 10.37 24.76
C ALA A 256 -13.54 9.39 25.03
N GLY A 257 -14.19 9.55 26.18
CA GLY A 257 -15.29 8.68 26.61
C GLY A 257 -14.88 7.33 27.21
N LEU A 258 -13.57 7.05 27.37
CA LEU A 258 -13.11 5.85 28.08
C LEU A 258 -13.07 6.07 29.59
N ALA A 259 -13.49 5.04 30.33
CA ALA A 259 -13.26 4.95 31.78
C ALA A 259 -11.76 4.88 32.08
N ALA A 260 -11.34 5.38 33.26
CA ALA A 260 -9.93 5.52 33.63
C ALA A 260 -9.14 4.19 33.57
N ASP A 261 -9.79 3.07 33.89
CA ASP A 261 -9.22 1.72 33.83
C ASP A 261 -9.09 1.16 32.41
N LYS A 262 -9.57 1.89 31.40
CA LYS A 262 -9.43 1.56 29.97
C LYS A 262 -8.54 2.54 29.23
N GLN A 263 -8.02 3.58 29.89
CA GLN A 263 -7.29 4.62 29.19
C GLN A 263 -5.93 4.15 28.66
N TRP A 264 -5.60 4.63 27.47
CA TRP A 264 -4.30 4.59 26.84
C TRP A 264 -3.34 5.58 27.50
N ALA A 265 -2.08 5.20 27.56
CA ALA A 265 -0.93 6.07 27.78
C ALA A 265 0.07 5.86 26.64
N PHE A 266 0.99 6.79 26.47
CA PHE A 266 2.11 6.64 25.53
C PHE A 266 3.45 6.48 26.27
N VAL A 267 4.41 5.87 25.58
CA VAL A 267 5.80 5.78 26.01
C VAL A 267 6.50 7.10 25.66
N ASP A 268 6.98 7.80 26.69
CA ASP A 268 7.59 9.13 26.57
C ASP A 268 9.12 9.06 26.71
N ALA A 269 9.82 9.20 25.58
CA ALA A 269 11.28 9.21 25.52
C ALA A 269 11.90 10.58 25.88
N GLY A 270 11.09 11.59 26.21
CA GLY A 270 11.48 12.98 26.45
C GLY A 270 11.62 13.78 25.17
N GLU A 271 12.49 13.34 24.26
CA GLU A 271 12.68 13.90 22.92
C GLU A 271 12.81 12.77 21.88
N GLY A 272 12.48 13.06 20.61
CA GLY A 272 12.61 12.09 19.52
C GLY A 272 11.61 10.91 19.60
N PRO A 273 11.99 9.67 19.24
CA PRO A 273 13.36 9.21 18.97
C PRO A 273 13.92 9.75 17.65
N GLY A 274 15.21 10.13 17.67
CA GLY A 274 15.90 10.74 16.54
C GLY A 274 15.41 12.16 16.22
N SER A 275 15.95 12.75 15.16
CA SER A 275 15.66 14.12 14.71
C SER A 275 14.82 14.19 13.43
N ASN A 276 14.48 13.05 12.84
CA ASN A 276 13.65 13.03 11.64
C ASN A 276 12.24 13.57 11.95
N PRO A 277 11.62 14.38 11.07
CA PRO A 277 10.25 14.89 11.30
C PRO A 277 9.20 13.80 11.48
N ILE A 278 9.47 12.59 11.00
CA ILE A 278 8.67 11.39 11.24
C ILE A 278 9.39 10.52 12.27
N ARG A 279 8.66 10.01 13.26
CA ARG A 279 9.15 9.06 14.26
C ARG A 279 8.20 7.88 14.44
N VAL A 280 8.63 6.94 15.28
CA VAL A 280 7.79 5.87 15.82
C VAL A 280 7.25 6.24 17.20
N GLY A 281 6.21 5.54 17.65
CA GLY A 281 5.62 5.67 18.97
C GLY A 281 5.15 4.33 19.53
N ILE A 282 4.88 4.27 20.84
CA ILE A 282 4.22 3.13 21.49
C ILE A 282 3.13 3.67 22.42
N ILE A 283 1.92 3.13 22.30
CA ILE A 283 0.80 3.35 23.21
C ILE A 283 0.38 2.06 23.91
N TYR A 284 -0.12 2.14 25.14
CA TYR A 284 -0.49 0.98 25.96
C TYR A 284 -1.64 1.25 26.92
N ARG A 285 -2.39 0.22 27.30
CA ARG A 285 -3.43 0.29 28.35
C ARG A 285 -2.77 0.44 29.73
N ARG A 286 -2.88 1.64 30.31
CA ARG A 286 -2.14 2.03 31.53
C ARG A 286 -2.46 1.17 32.76
N SER A 287 -3.69 0.69 32.86
CA SER A 287 -4.18 -0.13 33.97
C SER A 287 -3.66 -1.57 33.94
N GLU A 288 -3.34 -2.08 32.74
CA GLU A 288 -2.94 -3.49 32.56
C GLU A 288 -1.42 -3.66 32.51
N PHE A 289 -0.66 -2.63 32.12
CA PHE A 289 0.79 -2.72 31.92
C PHE A 289 1.55 -1.57 32.56
N LYS A 290 2.63 -1.91 33.25
CA LYS A 290 3.61 -0.96 33.80
C LYS A 290 4.90 -1.00 32.99
N PRO A 291 5.40 0.14 32.48
CA PRO A 291 6.73 0.23 31.89
C PRO A 291 7.84 -0.22 32.87
N LEU A 292 8.78 -1.01 32.38
CA LEU A 292 9.99 -1.41 33.08
C LEU A 292 11.19 -0.62 32.57
N GLY A 293 11.81 0.15 33.48
CA GLY A 293 12.92 1.03 33.12
C GLY A 293 12.48 2.25 32.31
N LYS A 294 13.47 3.00 31.82
CA LYS A 294 13.24 4.12 30.90
C LYS A 294 13.02 3.60 29.47
N PRO A 295 12.30 4.34 28.62
CA PRO A 295 12.22 4.04 27.19
C PRO A 295 13.61 3.98 26.57
N LEU A 296 13.76 3.13 25.57
CA LEU A 296 15.04 2.87 24.92
C LEU A 296 14.97 3.29 23.46
N THR A 297 16.03 3.95 22.99
CA THR A 297 16.18 4.33 21.60
C THR A 297 17.60 4.05 21.10
N LYS A 298 17.74 3.86 19.80
CA LYS A 298 19.02 3.74 19.11
C LYS A 298 19.21 4.90 18.16
N LEU A 299 20.28 5.67 18.37
CA LEU A 299 20.50 6.97 17.73
C LEU A 299 21.79 7.02 16.90
N ASP A 300 22.44 5.88 16.65
CA ASP A 300 23.70 5.74 15.93
C ASP A 300 23.57 4.82 14.70
N GLY A 301 24.60 4.83 13.85
CA GLY A 301 24.61 4.05 12.61
C GLY A 301 23.53 4.51 11.62
N PRO A 302 22.79 3.59 10.95
CA PRO A 302 21.79 3.94 9.95
C PRO A 302 20.58 4.68 10.53
N PHE A 303 20.43 4.70 11.85
CA PHE A 303 19.33 5.36 12.56
C PHE A 303 19.55 6.86 12.80
N VAL A 304 20.73 7.38 12.46
CA VAL A 304 21.01 8.84 12.52
C VAL A 304 20.25 9.57 11.41
N GLU A 305 20.40 9.11 10.16
CA GLU A 305 19.95 9.88 8.99
C GLU A 305 18.95 9.14 8.09
N HIS A 306 18.91 7.80 8.12
CA HIS A 306 18.19 7.02 7.13
C HIS A 306 16.94 6.34 7.70
N SER A 307 17.15 5.27 8.48
CA SER A 307 16.07 4.59 9.20
C SER A 307 15.61 5.47 10.38
N ARG A 308 14.33 5.42 10.74
CA ARG A 308 13.87 6.09 11.96
C ARG A 308 14.45 5.38 13.17
N ALA A 309 14.92 6.17 14.12
CA ALA A 309 15.39 5.65 15.39
C ALA A 309 14.29 4.82 16.05
N PRO A 310 14.54 3.53 16.36
CA PRO A 310 13.54 2.66 16.96
C PRO A 310 13.24 3.11 18.40
N LEU A 311 12.03 2.77 18.86
CA LEU A 311 11.60 2.95 20.25
C LEU A 311 11.30 1.57 20.83
N ALA A 312 11.91 1.24 21.97
CA ALA A 312 11.63 0.02 22.70
C ALA A 312 11.17 0.31 24.13
N GLN A 313 10.20 -0.47 24.59
CA GLN A 313 9.74 -0.44 25.97
C GLN A 313 9.49 -1.86 26.46
N ALA A 314 10.10 -2.21 27.59
CA ALA A 314 9.75 -3.40 28.34
C ALA A 314 8.52 -3.14 29.21
N PHE A 315 7.61 -4.10 29.30
CA PHE A 315 6.38 -3.99 30.09
C PHE A 315 6.27 -5.13 31.09
N GLN A 316 5.72 -4.82 32.26
CA GLN A 316 5.26 -5.77 33.25
C GLN A 316 3.73 -5.76 33.28
N GLY A 317 3.12 -6.90 32.94
CA GLY A 317 1.70 -7.17 33.14
C GLY A 317 1.48 -8.19 34.27
N LYS A 318 0.43 -9.02 34.13
CA LYS A 318 0.09 -10.11 35.08
C LYS A 318 0.96 -11.38 34.92
N GLY A 319 1.91 -11.40 33.97
CA GLY A 319 2.76 -12.55 33.65
C GLY A 319 4.23 -12.16 33.43
N ALA A 320 4.93 -12.92 32.58
CA ALA A 320 6.36 -12.67 32.33
C ALA A 320 6.57 -11.33 31.58
N PRO A 321 7.59 -10.54 31.95
CA PRO A 321 7.87 -9.29 31.26
C PRO A 321 8.27 -9.54 29.81
N PHE A 322 7.85 -8.64 28.94
CA PHE A 322 8.14 -8.68 27.51
C PHE A 322 8.52 -7.29 27.02
N MET A 323 9.16 -7.21 25.86
CA MET A 323 9.59 -5.96 25.25
C MET A 323 8.98 -5.81 23.86
N VAL A 324 8.40 -4.64 23.62
CA VAL A 324 7.90 -4.22 22.31
C VAL A 324 8.89 -3.24 21.72
N VAL A 325 9.29 -3.47 20.47
CA VAL A 325 10.21 -2.62 19.71
C VAL A 325 9.50 -2.14 18.45
N ALA A 326 9.21 -0.84 18.39
CA ALA A 326 8.67 -0.18 17.21
C ALA A 326 9.83 0.23 16.29
N ASN A 327 9.76 -0.14 15.01
CA ASN A 327 10.72 0.27 13.99
C ASN A 327 10.06 0.88 12.76
N HIS A 328 10.82 1.72 12.05
CA HIS A 328 10.47 2.21 10.73
C HIS A 328 11.76 2.39 9.91
N PHE A 329 12.06 1.43 9.04
CA PHE A 329 13.31 1.41 8.26
C PHE A 329 13.26 2.37 7.08
N LYS A 330 14.45 2.69 6.54
CA LYS A 330 14.61 3.54 5.37
C LYS A 330 13.78 3.03 4.18
N SER A 331 12.97 3.91 3.61
CA SER A 331 12.15 3.61 2.42
C SER A 331 12.95 3.23 1.18
N LYS A 332 12.29 2.50 0.26
CA LYS A 332 12.87 1.97 -0.98
C LYS A 332 13.13 3.03 -2.07
N GLY A 333 12.77 4.29 -1.83
CA GLY A 333 12.91 5.39 -2.80
C GLY A 333 14.37 5.74 -3.10
N CYS A 334 14.69 5.91 -4.38
CA CYS A 334 16.06 6.06 -4.88
C CYS A 334 16.63 7.49 -4.85
N ARG A 335 15.88 8.44 -4.28
CA ARG A 335 16.41 9.79 -4.10
C ARG A 335 17.67 9.71 -3.23
N ASP A 336 18.77 10.26 -3.73
CA ASP A 336 20.09 10.34 -3.09
C ASP A 336 20.77 8.98 -2.83
N ALA A 337 20.24 7.89 -3.43
CA ALA A 337 20.84 6.57 -3.32
C ALA A 337 22.11 6.46 -4.19
N GLY A 338 23.17 5.87 -3.65
CA GLY A 338 24.43 5.65 -4.36
C GLY A 338 25.26 4.53 -3.75
N GLY A 339 26.32 4.13 -4.44
CA GLY A 339 27.20 3.05 -3.97
C GLY A 339 26.42 1.75 -3.71
N ALA A 340 26.57 1.19 -2.50
CA ALA A 340 25.88 -0.03 -2.10
C ALA A 340 24.35 0.11 -1.98
N ASP A 341 23.84 1.35 -1.89
CA ASP A 341 22.42 1.65 -1.78
C ASP A 341 21.74 1.96 -3.12
N ALA A 342 22.50 1.98 -4.23
CA ALA A 342 21.92 2.08 -5.56
C ALA A 342 21.03 0.87 -5.88
N ASP A 343 19.99 1.08 -6.69
CA ASP A 343 19.13 -0.02 -7.14
C ASP A 343 19.93 -1.03 -7.97
N ARG A 344 19.85 -2.30 -7.56
CA ARG A 344 20.50 -3.42 -8.24
C ARG A 344 19.60 -4.06 -9.29
N ASN A 345 18.36 -3.58 -9.44
CA ASN A 345 17.31 -4.13 -10.29
C ASN A 345 16.99 -5.59 -9.97
N ASP A 346 17.14 -5.98 -8.71
CA ASP A 346 16.85 -7.32 -8.18
C ASP A 346 15.48 -7.39 -7.47
N GLY A 347 14.68 -6.32 -7.60
CA GLY A 347 13.36 -6.18 -6.98
C GLY A 347 13.38 -5.60 -5.57
N GLN A 348 14.57 -5.43 -4.96
CA GLN A 348 14.69 -4.92 -3.59
C GLN A 348 14.64 -3.40 -3.53
N GLY A 349 14.85 -2.70 -4.65
CA GLY A 349 14.88 -1.24 -4.70
C GLY A 349 16.09 -0.63 -3.97
N CYS A 350 16.16 0.69 -3.97
CA CYS A 350 17.28 1.40 -3.34
C CYS A 350 17.33 1.23 -1.81
N TRP A 351 18.48 1.59 -1.23
CA TRP A 351 18.74 1.56 0.21
C TRP A 351 18.67 0.16 0.84
N ASN A 352 18.79 -0.90 0.05
CA ASN A 352 18.77 -2.27 0.57
C ASN A 352 19.94 -2.54 1.52
N ALA A 353 21.16 -2.08 1.18
CA ALA A 353 22.32 -2.25 2.05
C ALA A 353 22.15 -1.54 3.40
N THR A 354 21.62 -0.31 3.40
CA THR A 354 21.27 0.43 4.62
C THR A 354 20.17 -0.27 5.43
N ARG A 355 19.15 -0.86 4.80
CA ARG A 355 18.12 -1.65 5.50
C ARG A 355 18.70 -2.94 6.11
N VAL A 356 19.62 -3.63 5.42
CA VAL A 356 20.34 -4.79 5.97
C VAL A 356 21.20 -4.38 7.17
N GLU A 357 21.89 -3.25 7.10
CA GLU A 357 22.65 -2.74 8.24
C GLU A 357 21.75 -2.35 9.42
N SER A 358 20.59 -1.75 9.12
CA SER A 358 19.56 -1.44 10.13
C SER A 358 19.08 -2.71 10.83
N ALA A 359 18.84 -3.81 10.11
CA ALA A 359 18.47 -5.11 10.67
C ALA A 359 19.53 -5.67 11.64
N LYS A 360 20.81 -5.69 11.22
CA LYS A 360 21.92 -6.17 12.06
C LYS A 360 22.08 -5.35 13.33
N GLN A 361 22.07 -4.03 13.18
CA GLN A 361 22.26 -3.13 14.30
C GLN A 361 21.06 -3.10 15.26
N LEU A 362 19.83 -3.20 14.73
CA LEU A 362 18.62 -3.36 15.54
C LEU A 362 18.72 -4.63 16.40
N ASN A 363 19.07 -5.77 15.79
CA ASN A 363 19.24 -7.03 16.51
C ASN A 363 20.30 -6.91 17.63
N SER A 364 21.50 -6.43 17.32
CA SER A 364 22.57 -6.31 18.32
C SER A 364 22.17 -5.44 19.50
N TRP A 365 21.52 -4.30 19.24
CA TRP A 365 21.05 -3.39 20.27
C TRP A 365 19.94 -4.01 21.12
N VAL A 366 18.91 -4.58 20.47
CA VAL A 366 17.79 -5.22 21.17
C VAL A 366 18.27 -6.36 22.07
N GLN A 367 19.19 -7.20 21.61
CA GLN A 367 19.73 -8.30 22.42
C GLN A 367 20.50 -7.80 23.66
N ALA A 368 21.29 -6.72 23.51
CA ALA A 368 22.01 -6.10 24.62
C ALA A 368 21.04 -5.53 25.66
N GLU A 369 20.01 -4.79 25.20
CA GLU A 369 19.01 -4.19 26.07
C GLU A 369 18.11 -5.23 26.76
N ALA A 370 17.66 -6.25 26.02
CA ALA A 370 16.91 -7.37 26.55
C ALA A 370 17.69 -8.10 27.65
N THR A 371 18.99 -8.34 27.43
CA THR A 371 19.89 -8.94 28.44
C THR A 371 20.02 -8.05 29.67
N ARG A 372 20.26 -6.75 29.48
CA ARG A 372 20.37 -5.76 30.57
C ARG A 372 19.11 -5.69 31.43
N LEU A 373 17.94 -5.76 30.80
CA LEU A 373 16.63 -5.72 31.46
C LEU A 373 16.13 -7.10 31.92
N LYS A 374 16.85 -8.18 31.61
CA LYS A 374 16.47 -9.57 31.89
C LYS A 374 15.12 -9.97 31.28
N VAL A 375 14.82 -9.43 30.10
CA VAL A 375 13.62 -9.74 29.31
C VAL A 375 13.99 -10.70 28.19
N LYS A 376 13.24 -11.79 28.03
CA LYS A 376 13.49 -12.80 26.99
C LYS A 376 12.48 -12.72 25.84
N ASP A 377 11.25 -12.34 26.19
CA ASP A 377 10.15 -12.22 25.25
C ASP A 377 10.22 -10.86 24.58
N VAL A 378 10.54 -10.85 23.30
CA VAL A 378 10.70 -9.62 22.52
C VAL A 378 9.95 -9.77 21.20
N VAL A 379 9.27 -8.69 20.81
CA VAL A 379 8.69 -8.53 19.47
C VAL A 379 9.27 -7.28 18.82
N LEU A 380 9.87 -7.44 17.65
CA LEU A 380 10.17 -6.35 16.72
C LEU A 380 8.96 -6.19 15.81
N MET A 381 8.42 -4.99 15.68
CA MET A 381 7.26 -4.78 14.84
C MET A 381 7.20 -3.37 14.27
N GLY A 382 6.67 -3.29 13.05
CA GLY A 382 6.47 -2.05 12.32
C GLY A 382 6.88 -2.18 10.87
N ASP A 383 7.14 -1.04 10.24
CA ASP A 383 7.47 -0.97 8.82
C ASP A 383 8.98 -1.21 8.61
N PHE A 384 9.32 -2.35 8.03
CA PHE A 384 10.71 -2.69 7.67
C PHE A 384 11.09 -2.18 6.28
N ASN A 385 10.15 -1.62 5.53
CA ASN A 385 10.30 -1.18 4.16
C ASN A 385 10.96 -2.26 3.29
N ALA A 386 10.64 -3.52 3.57
CA ALA A 386 11.21 -4.69 2.92
C ALA A 386 10.16 -5.81 2.86
N TYR A 387 10.01 -6.42 1.68
CA TYR A 387 9.13 -7.58 1.49
C TYR A 387 9.75 -8.85 2.09
N ALA A 388 8.95 -9.89 2.34
CA ALA A 388 9.35 -11.02 3.18
C ALA A 388 10.61 -11.78 2.74
N MET A 389 10.92 -11.80 1.44
CA MET A 389 12.09 -12.51 0.92
C MET A 389 13.29 -11.59 0.68
N GLU A 390 13.19 -10.31 1.01
CA GLU A 390 14.29 -9.34 0.89
C GLU A 390 15.34 -9.52 1.98
N ASP A 391 16.56 -9.06 1.67
CA ASP A 391 17.74 -9.24 2.51
C ASP A 391 17.58 -8.77 3.97
N PRO A 392 16.91 -7.63 4.29
CA PRO A 392 16.75 -7.18 5.67
C PRO A 392 15.92 -8.16 6.53
N ILE A 393 14.84 -8.71 5.99
CA ILE A 393 13.98 -9.66 6.69
C ILE A 393 14.69 -11.01 6.84
N ARG A 394 15.32 -11.50 5.76
CA ARG A 394 16.13 -12.71 5.80
C ARG A 394 17.28 -12.61 6.79
N THR A 395 17.94 -11.46 6.88
CA THR A 395 19.00 -11.20 7.87
C THR A 395 18.47 -11.39 9.30
N LEU A 396 17.27 -10.92 9.61
CA LEU A 396 16.67 -11.11 10.93
C LEU A 396 16.28 -12.57 11.18
N HIS A 397 15.82 -13.30 10.17
CA HIS A 397 15.59 -14.75 10.27
C HIS A 397 16.88 -15.53 10.56
N ASP A 398 17.96 -15.22 9.84
CA ASP A 398 19.27 -15.85 10.05
C ASP A 398 19.83 -15.55 11.46
N LEU A 399 19.42 -14.42 12.06
CA LEU A 399 19.73 -14.04 13.44
C LEU A 399 18.78 -14.67 14.48
N GLY A 400 17.83 -15.50 14.06
CA GLY A 400 16.97 -16.31 14.93
C GLY A 400 15.59 -15.72 15.23
N TRP A 401 15.21 -14.61 14.59
CA TRP A 401 13.86 -14.05 14.73
C TRP A 401 12.83 -14.84 13.91
N GLN A 402 11.65 -15.07 14.47
CA GLN A 402 10.58 -15.84 13.83
C GLN A 402 9.45 -14.92 13.36
N ASP A 403 9.04 -15.04 12.11
CA ASP A 403 7.88 -14.31 11.57
C ASP A 403 6.58 -14.78 12.24
N ALA A 404 5.87 -13.86 12.88
CA ALA A 404 4.62 -14.13 13.59
C ALA A 404 3.55 -14.73 12.68
N PHE A 405 3.43 -14.26 11.43
CA PHE A 405 2.43 -14.78 10.49
C PHE A 405 2.75 -16.21 10.07
N LYS A 406 4.03 -16.52 9.87
CA LYS A 406 4.49 -17.88 9.61
C LYS A 406 4.25 -18.80 10.82
N VAL A 407 4.55 -18.34 12.04
CA VAL A 407 4.29 -19.11 13.27
C VAL A 407 2.79 -19.36 13.47
N ALA A 408 1.94 -18.40 13.11
CA ALA A 408 0.49 -18.52 13.17
C ALA A 408 -0.13 -19.26 11.96
N ASN A 409 0.67 -19.71 10.99
CA ASN A 409 0.22 -20.33 9.74
C ASN A 409 -0.75 -19.47 8.93
N VAL A 410 -0.54 -18.15 8.91
CA VAL A 410 -1.27 -17.25 8.02
C VAL A 410 -0.75 -17.44 6.60
N GLU A 411 -1.62 -17.84 5.69
CA GLU A 411 -1.30 -17.96 4.28
C GLU A 411 -1.33 -16.59 3.63
N GLN A 412 -0.26 -16.26 2.89
CA GLN A 412 -0.22 -15.06 2.04
C GLN A 412 -0.60 -13.75 2.78
N PRO A 413 0.03 -13.44 3.94
CA PRO A 413 -0.18 -12.16 4.61
C PRO A 413 0.26 -11.00 3.71
N TYR A 414 -0.42 -9.86 3.83
CA TYR A 414 -0.09 -8.63 3.13
C TYR A 414 -0.59 -7.40 3.90
N SER A 415 0.20 -6.34 3.87
CA SER A 415 -0.12 -5.08 4.53
C SER A 415 -0.14 -3.89 3.59
N TYR A 416 0.22 -4.10 2.31
CA TYR A 416 0.48 -3.03 1.36
C TYR A 416 0.18 -3.45 -0.09
N VAL A 417 -0.38 -2.52 -0.87
CA VAL A 417 -0.59 -2.69 -2.31
C VAL A 417 0.03 -1.52 -3.06
N TYR A 418 0.98 -1.81 -3.95
CA TYR A 418 1.72 -0.79 -4.69
C TYR A 418 1.87 -1.14 -6.15
N ASN A 419 1.52 -0.22 -7.06
CA ASN A 419 1.51 -0.42 -8.51
C ASN A 419 0.74 -1.69 -8.95
N GLY A 420 -0.29 -2.06 -8.20
CA GLY A 420 -1.08 -3.26 -8.40
C GLY A 420 -0.46 -4.57 -7.92
N TYR A 421 0.64 -4.52 -7.16
CA TYR A 421 1.26 -5.70 -6.53
C TYR A 421 0.97 -5.73 -5.04
N THR A 422 0.54 -6.88 -4.54
CA THR A 422 0.24 -7.14 -3.13
C THR A 422 1.46 -7.73 -2.43
N GLY A 423 1.76 -7.24 -1.22
CA GLY A 423 2.79 -7.79 -0.33
C GLY A 423 2.76 -7.13 1.05
N ARG A 424 3.76 -7.37 1.89
CA ARG A 424 3.85 -6.74 3.22
C ARG A 424 5.17 -6.02 3.43
N LEU A 425 5.07 -4.81 3.95
CA LEU A 425 6.19 -4.04 4.47
C LEU A 425 6.19 -4.03 6.01
N ASP A 426 5.03 -4.27 6.61
CA ASP A 426 4.84 -4.35 8.04
C ASP A 426 5.04 -5.80 8.50
N HIS A 427 5.99 -6.00 9.41
CA HIS A 427 6.30 -7.33 9.93
C HIS A 427 6.19 -7.34 11.44
N ALA A 428 5.98 -8.53 11.98
CA ALA A 428 6.16 -8.83 13.39
C ALA A 428 7.13 -10.01 13.54
N LEU A 429 8.30 -9.75 14.10
CA LEU A 429 9.39 -10.70 14.26
C LEU A 429 9.61 -10.99 15.74
N LEU A 430 9.50 -12.26 16.12
CA LEU A 430 9.42 -12.72 17.50
C LEU A 430 10.72 -13.37 17.94
N SER A 431 11.16 -13.09 19.17
CA SER A 431 12.19 -13.91 19.81
C SER A 431 11.69 -15.36 19.96
N PRO A 432 12.56 -16.38 20.02
CA PRO A 432 12.13 -17.77 20.12
C PRO A 432 11.23 -18.07 21.33
N THR A 433 11.33 -17.29 22.42
CA THR A 433 10.44 -17.45 23.59
C THR A 433 9.11 -16.73 23.38
N MET A 434 9.11 -15.53 22.77
CA MET A 434 7.88 -14.82 22.42
C MET A 434 7.05 -15.59 21.40
N ALA A 435 7.69 -16.25 20.43
CA ALA A 435 7.01 -17.10 19.44
C ALA A 435 6.19 -18.23 20.07
N LYS A 436 6.65 -18.82 21.19
CA LYS A 436 5.92 -19.88 21.91
C LYS A 436 4.64 -19.36 22.59
N ARG A 437 4.59 -18.06 22.87
CA ARG A 437 3.43 -17.39 23.46
C ARG A 437 2.39 -17.01 22.42
N LEU A 438 2.76 -16.98 21.14
CA LEU A 438 1.84 -16.60 20.06
C LEU A 438 0.68 -17.60 19.98
N ARG A 439 -0.52 -17.06 19.79
CA ARG A 439 -1.76 -17.80 19.62
C ARG A 439 -2.43 -17.48 18.29
N GLY A 440 -2.25 -16.27 17.78
CA GLY A 440 -2.69 -15.91 16.43
C GLY A 440 -2.09 -14.58 15.97
N ALA A 441 -2.13 -14.38 14.65
CA ALA A 441 -1.73 -13.16 13.98
C ALA A 441 -2.73 -12.88 12.86
N ALA A 442 -3.04 -11.61 12.61
CA ALA A 442 -3.89 -11.18 11.51
C ALA A 442 -3.54 -9.76 11.08
N GLU A 443 -3.79 -9.45 9.81
CA GLU A 443 -3.88 -8.09 9.29
C GLU A 443 -5.35 -7.73 9.12
N TRP A 444 -5.72 -6.48 9.40
CA TRP A 444 -7.05 -6.00 9.07
C TRP A 444 -6.98 -5.21 7.77
N HIS A 445 -7.51 -5.77 6.68
CA HIS A 445 -7.52 -5.12 5.36
C HIS A 445 -8.53 -3.98 5.25
N SER A 446 -8.37 -2.97 6.11
CA SER A 446 -9.14 -1.73 6.13
C SER A 446 -8.51 -0.62 5.28
N ASN A 447 -7.27 -0.78 4.83
CA ASN A 447 -6.46 0.30 4.27
C ASN A 447 -5.87 -0.06 2.91
N ALA A 448 -4.97 -1.05 2.82
CA ALA A 448 -4.14 -1.30 1.65
C ALA A 448 -4.94 -1.60 0.37
N ASP A 449 -6.13 -2.17 0.54
CA ASP A 449 -7.01 -2.46 -0.60
C ASP A 449 -7.88 -1.25 -1.01
N GLU A 450 -8.09 -0.26 -0.14
CA GLU A 450 -8.95 0.89 -0.44
C GLU A 450 -8.23 1.86 -1.39
N GLN A 451 -8.95 2.43 -2.36
CA GLN A 451 -8.40 3.47 -3.23
C GLN A 451 -7.93 4.70 -2.43
N ASP A 452 -6.86 5.37 -2.87
CA ASP A 452 -6.28 6.55 -2.21
C ASP A 452 -7.32 7.66 -1.95
N ALA A 453 -8.17 7.92 -2.93
CA ALA A 453 -9.25 8.90 -2.83
C ALA A 453 -10.24 8.62 -1.67
N SER A 454 -10.29 7.41 -1.11
CA SER A 454 -11.18 7.07 -0.01
C SER A 454 -10.68 7.53 1.36
N GLY A 455 -9.45 8.06 1.43
CA GLY A 455 -8.81 8.50 2.66
C GLY A 455 -9.48 9.71 3.28
N TYR A 456 -8.71 10.76 3.52
CA TYR A 456 -9.23 12.01 4.08
C TYR A 456 -8.97 13.23 3.18
N GLN A 457 -8.02 13.12 2.25
CA GLN A 457 -7.74 14.15 1.25
C GLN A 457 -8.70 14.00 0.07
N GLY A 458 -9.42 15.06 -0.28
CA GLY A 458 -10.40 15.06 -1.37
C GLY A 458 -11.74 14.42 -1.01
N ARG A 459 -11.76 13.13 -0.64
CA ARG A 459 -12.98 12.43 -0.17
C ARG A 459 -12.73 11.75 1.18
N ASN A 460 -13.67 11.93 2.10
CA ASN A 460 -13.66 11.33 3.43
C ASN A 460 -14.69 10.19 3.55
N VAL A 461 -14.30 8.96 3.17
CA VAL A 461 -15.16 7.79 3.39
C VAL A 461 -15.23 7.48 4.88
N GLN A 462 -16.43 7.48 5.46
CA GLN A 462 -16.62 7.33 6.90
C GLN A 462 -16.16 5.97 7.45
N GLY A 463 -15.68 5.95 8.69
CA GLY A 463 -15.22 4.73 9.37
C GLY A 463 -13.69 4.55 9.30
N PRO A 464 -13.17 3.32 9.49
CA PRO A 464 -11.73 3.03 9.54
C PRO A 464 -11.04 3.00 8.16
N TRP A 465 -11.81 3.11 7.08
CA TRP A 465 -11.36 2.78 5.72
C TRP A 465 -10.37 3.81 5.18
N ARG A 466 -9.25 3.34 4.61
CA ARG A 466 -8.15 4.18 4.11
C ARG A 466 -7.72 5.23 5.16
N SER A 467 -7.61 4.78 6.40
CA SER A 467 -7.04 5.57 7.51
C SER A 467 -5.51 5.71 7.40
N SER A 468 -4.92 4.81 6.62
CA SER A 468 -3.51 4.73 6.23
C SER A 468 -3.42 4.06 4.85
N ASP A 469 -2.26 4.04 4.21
CA ASP A 469 -1.93 3.21 3.05
C ASP A 469 -1.46 1.79 3.46
N HIS A 470 -1.22 1.58 4.75
CA HIS A 470 -0.85 0.29 5.34
C HIS A 470 -2.00 -0.30 6.16
N ASP A 471 -2.17 -1.61 6.10
CA ASP A 471 -3.07 -2.33 7.01
C ASP A 471 -2.45 -2.47 8.42
N PRO A 472 -3.22 -2.28 9.50
CA PRO A 472 -2.74 -2.61 10.83
C PRO A 472 -2.65 -4.13 11.01
N LEU A 473 -1.64 -4.58 11.76
CA LEU A 473 -1.52 -5.96 12.21
C LEU A 473 -1.89 -6.10 13.68
N LEU A 474 -2.40 -7.29 14.05
CA LEU A 474 -2.80 -7.65 15.40
C LEU A 474 -2.27 -9.05 15.75
N LEU A 475 -1.59 -9.14 16.88
CA LEU A 475 -1.04 -10.37 17.43
C LEU A 475 -1.69 -10.70 18.76
N GLY A 476 -2.02 -11.96 18.97
CA GLY A 476 -2.54 -12.46 20.23
C GLY A 476 -1.56 -13.42 20.90
N PHE A 477 -1.30 -13.19 22.19
CA PHE A 477 -0.34 -13.95 22.99
C PHE A 477 -0.96 -14.44 24.31
N ASP A 478 -0.40 -15.51 24.86
CA ASP A 478 -0.59 -15.84 26.27
C ASP A 478 0.26 -14.92 27.17
N ARG A 479 -0.27 -14.57 28.35
CA ARG A 479 0.36 -13.65 29.34
C ARG A 479 1.49 -14.27 30.13
#